data_AF-A0A377WAI6-F1
#
_entry.id   AF-A0A377WAI6-F1
#
_cell.length_a   1.000
_cell.length_b   1.000
_cell.length_c   1.000
_cell.angle_alpha   90.00
_cell.angle_beta   90.00
_cell.angle_gamma   90.00
#
_symmetry.space_group_name_H-M   'P 1'
#
loop_
_entity.id
_entity.type
_entity.pdbx_description
1 polymer ?
#
loop_
_entity_poly.entity_id
_entity_poly.type
_entity_poly.pdbx_seq_one_letter_code
_entity_poly.pdbx_strand_id
1 'polypeptide(L)' 'MGEAISGASGFPIIGLDVWEHAYYLKFQNRRPDYIKAFWDVVNWDEAAARFAAKNKVALR' A
#
# COMPACT_ATOMS: atom_id res chain seq x y z
N MET A 1 0.43 7.02 -10.82
CA MET A 1 1.45 8.00 -10.40
C MET A 1 2.81 7.37 -10.65
N GLY A 2 3.57 7.90 -11.61
CA GLY A 2 4.96 7.51 -11.87
C GLY A 2 5.88 8.70 -11.64
N GLU A 3 7.18 8.52 -11.89
CA GLU A 3 8.23 9.53 -11.69
C GLU A 3 7.85 10.91 -12.24
N ALA A 4 7.22 10.97 -13.42
CA ALA A 4 6.79 12.20 -14.07
C ALA A 4 5.74 13.02 -13.28
N ILE A 5 4.99 12.41 -12.36
CA ILE A 5 3.91 13.07 -11.62
C ILE A 5 4.23 13.16 -10.12
N SER A 6 4.85 12.13 -9.54
CA SER A 6 5.16 12.08 -8.10
C SER A 6 6.62 12.39 -7.76
N GLY A 7 7.52 12.48 -8.74
CA GLY A 7 8.97 12.58 -8.50
C GLY A 7 9.57 11.34 -7.83
N ALA A 8 8.78 10.29 -7.65
CA ALA A 8 9.16 9.07 -6.97
C ALA A 8 9.09 7.89 -7.94
N SER A 9 10.19 7.14 -8.02
CA SER A 9 10.29 5.88 -8.76
C SER A 9 10.41 4.71 -7.79
N GLY A 10 9.90 3.54 -8.18
CA GLY A 10 9.89 2.37 -7.32
C GLY A 10 8.97 1.27 -7.81
N PHE A 11 9.00 0.13 -7.13
CA PHE A 11 8.12 -1.00 -7.39
C PHE A 11 7.13 -1.13 -6.21
N PRO A 12 5.86 -0.73 -6.37
CA PRO A 12 4.91 -0.70 -5.26
C PRO A 12 4.66 -2.09 -4.67
N ILE A 13 4.91 -2.24 -3.37
CA ILE A 13 4.73 -3.50 -2.64
C ILE A 13 3.40 -3.52 -1.88
N ILE A 14 3.13 -2.46 -1.11
CA ILE A 14 1.88 -2.27 -0.36
C ILE A 14 1.39 -0.84 -0.62
N GLY A 15 0.07 -0.66 -0.69
CA GLY A 15 -0.58 0.65 -0.72
C GLY A 15 -1.70 0.72 0.31
N LEU A 16 -1.90 1.90 0.88
CA LEU A 16 -2.97 2.21 1.82
C LEU A 16 -3.75 3.41 1.29
N ASP A 17 -5.05 3.24 1.06
CA ASP A 17 -5.93 4.34 0.70
C ASP A 17 -6.38 5.09 1.96
N VAL A 18 -6.09 6.39 2.01
CA VAL A 18 -6.41 7.30 3.13
C VAL A 18 -7.47 8.34 2.76
N TRP A 19 -8.18 8.15 1.65
CA TRP A 19 -9.37 8.94 1.36
C TRP A 19 -10.49 8.59 2.35
N GLU A 20 -11.28 9.59 2.74
CA GLU A 20 -12.33 9.41 3.75
C GLU A 20 -13.27 8.26 3.38
N HIS A 21 -13.64 8.12 2.09
CA HIS A 21 -14.53 7.04 1.65
C HIS A 21 -14.02 5.61 1.92
N ALA A 22 -12.72 5.41 2.16
CA ALA A 22 -12.13 4.11 2.43
C ALA A 22 -12.40 3.65 3.87
N TYR A 23 -12.60 4.60 4.79
CA TYR A 23 -12.69 4.31 6.23
C TYR A 23 -13.86 4.96 6.96
N TYR A 24 -14.53 5.96 6.39
CA TYR A 24 -15.49 6.80 7.11
C TYR A 24 -16.65 6.00 7.71
N LEU A 25 -17.16 5.00 6.99
CA LEU A 25 -18.29 4.19 7.47
C LEU A 25 -17.98 3.45 8.79
N LYS A 26 -16.73 3.01 8.98
CA LYS A 26 -16.31 2.24 10.17
C LYS A 26 -15.63 3.09 11.23
N PHE A 27 -14.84 4.09 10.82
CA PHE A 27 -13.96 4.85 11.69
C PHE A 27 -14.30 6.34 11.77
N GLN A 28 -15.20 6.85 10.92
CA GLN A 28 -15.61 8.26 10.85
C GLN A 28 -14.37 9.17 10.75
N ASN A 29 -14.23 10.17 11.61
CA ASN A 29 -13.07 11.07 11.67
C ASN A 29 -11.81 10.42 12.28
N ARG A 30 -11.87 9.17 12.76
CA ARG A 30 -10.75 8.47 13.42
C ARG A 30 -9.86 7.75 12.41
N ARG A 31 -9.22 8.51 11.51
CA ARG A 31 -8.21 7.97 10.58
C ARG A 31 -7.07 7.19 11.27
N PRO A 32 -6.56 7.58 12.45
CA PRO A 32 -5.52 6.80 13.13
C PRO A 32 -5.93 5.36 13.46
N ASP A 33 -7.19 5.15 13.86
CA ASP A 33 -7.71 3.82 14.19
C ASP A 33 -7.80 2.93 12.94
N TYR A 34 -8.17 3.51 11.80
CA TYR A 34 -8.16 2.83 10.50
C TYR A 34 -6.75 2.39 10.09
N ILE A 35 -5.76 3.28 10.22
CA ILE A 35 -4.36 2.96 9.91
C ILE A 35 -3.85 1.84 10.82
N LYS A 36 -4.26 1.84 12.10
CA LYS A 36 -3.91 0.76 13.04
C LYS A 36 -4.52 -0.57 12.60
N ALA A 37 -5.82 -0.58 12.31
CA ALA A 37 -6.55 -1.79 11.89
C ALA A 37 -6.10 -2.34 10.52
N PHE A 38 -5.58 -1.47 9.63
CA PHE A 38 -5.05 -1.89 8.34
C PHE A 38 -3.93 -2.93 8.46
N TRP A 39 -3.06 -2.80 9.47
CA TRP A 39 -1.94 -3.72 9.68
C TRP A 39 -2.39 -5.12 10.11
N ASP A 40 -3.59 -5.26 10.67
CA ASP A 40 -4.17 -6.54 11.07
C ASP A 40 -4.69 -7.34 9.87
N VAL A 41 -4.96 -6.68 8.73
CA VAL A 41 -5.61 -7.29 7.54
C VAL A 41 -4.74 -7.29 6.29
N VAL A 42 -3.53 -6.73 6.36
CA VAL A 42 -2.66 -6.65 5.19
C VAL A 42 -2.25 -8.05 4.72
N ASN A 43 -2.24 -8.28 3.40
CA ASN A 43 -1.80 -9.55 2.83
C ASN A 43 -0.28 -9.57 2.68
N TRP A 44 0.40 -10.19 3.64
CA TRP A 44 1.86 -10.29 3.65
C TRP A 44 2.43 -11.24 2.60
N ASP A 45 1.69 -12.29 2.21
CA ASP A 45 2.13 -13.24 1.19
C ASP A 45 2.23 -12.56 -0.18
N GLU A 46 1.25 -11.73 -0.52
CA GLU A 46 1.27 -10.92 -1.75
C GLU A 46 2.40 -9.88 -1.72
N ALA A 47 2.64 -9.24 -0.57
CA ALA A 47 3.75 -8.30 -0.41
C ALA A 47 5.11 -9.00 -0.65
N ALA A 48 5.30 -10.20 -0.09
CA ALA A 48 6.50 -11.00 -0.30
C ALA A 48 6.64 -11.44 -1.77
N ALA A 49 5.54 -11.89 -2.40
CA ALA A 49 5.53 -12.29 -3.81
C ALA A 49 5.92 -11.12 -4.74
N ARG A 50 5.37 -9.91 -4.50
CA ARG A 50 5.74 -8.69 -5.25
C ARG A 50 7.20 -8.32 -5.05
N PHE A 51 7.70 -8.41 -3.83
CA PHE A 51 9.11 -8.12 -3.54
C PHE A 51 10.04 -9.10 -4.27
N ALA A 52 9.73 -10.39 -4.25
CA ALA A 52 10.49 -11.40 -4.99
C ALA A 52 10.41 -11.19 -6.51
N ALA A 53 9.25 -10.80 -7.05
CA ALA A 53 9.06 -10.50 -8.46
C ALA A 53 9.92 -9.32 -8.92
N LYS A 54 10.02 -8.25 -8.11
CA LYS A 54 10.93 -7.13 -8.38
C LYS A 54 12.37 -7.61 -8.58
N ASN A 55 12.86 -8.50 -7.71
CA ASN A 55 14.22 -9.02 -7.81
C ASN A 55 14.44 -9.86 -9.06
N LYS A 56 13.41 -10.58 -9.54
CA LYS A 56 13.47 -11.34 -10.79
C LYS A 56 13.48 -10.43 -12.03
N VAL A 57 12.76 -9.31 -11.99
CA VAL A 57 12.74 -8.33 -13.09
C VAL A 57 14.07 -7.59 -13.19
N ALA A 58 14.73 -7.30 -12.07
CA ALA A 58 16.03 -6.63 -12.06
C ALA A 58 17.22 -7.49 -12.55
N LEU A 59 17.02 -8.82 -12.66
CA LEU A 59 18.04 -9.79 -13.10
C LEU A 59 17.88 -10.22 -14.57
N ARG A 60 16.93 -9.62 -15.31
CA ARG A 60 16.77 -9.74 -16.75
C ARG A 60 17.26 -8.47 -17.44
#